data_AF-A0A8T9CCQ2-F1
#
_entry.id   AF-A0A8T9CCQ2-F1
#
_cell.length_a   1.000
_cell.length_b   1.000
_cell.length_c   1.000
_cell.angle_alpha   90.00
_cell.angle_beta   90.00
_cell.angle_gamma   90.00
#
_symmetry.space_group_name_H-M   'P 1'
#
loop_
_entity.id
_entity.type
_entity.pdbx_description
1 polymer ?
#
loop_
_entity_poly.entity_id
_entity_poly.type
_entity_poly.pdbx_seq_one_letter_code
_entity_poly.pdbx_strand_id
1 'polypeptide(L)'
;MKLSTLLFTFAAVVAPAIAQSGQASTTRYYDGLKGACGCGPATGSSMFSWQSNLGSGVYTAAVSQALYDSGGASWCGSGCGKCYKLTSTGNAACSSCGAGGASGQSIIVMATNLCPNNGNAQWCPAVGGSNQYGYQYHFDIMSTSSSIPEVLGDNPV
;
A
#
# COMPACT_ATOMS: atom_id res chain seq x y z
N MET A 1 -49.53 -35.34 -14.00
CA MET A 1 -48.99 -34.06 -13.49
C MET A 1 -47.84 -33.66 -14.41
N LYS A 2 -47.95 -32.55 -15.14
CA LYS A 2 -46.88 -32.07 -16.04
C LYS A 2 -45.94 -31.18 -15.22
N LEU A 3 -44.68 -31.59 -15.09
CA LEU A 3 -43.63 -30.88 -14.37
C LEU A 3 -43.05 -29.82 -15.32
N SER A 4 -43.40 -28.55 -15.10
CA SER A 4 -42.80 -27.43 -15.83
C SER A 4 -41.48 -27.05 -15.16
N THR A 5 -40.36 -27.39 -15.81
CA THR A 5 -39.02 -26.97 -15.41
C THR A 5 -38.84 -25.48 -15.74
N LEU A 6 -38.82 -24.62 -14.71
CA LEU A 6 -38.38 -23.23 -14.86
C LEU A 6 -36.85 -23.20 -15.03
N LEU A 7 -36.37 -22.76 -16.20
CA LEU A 7 -34.99 -22.34 -16.37
C LEU A 7 -34.79 -20.98 -15.69
N PHE A 8 -34.02 -20.94 -14.61
CA PHE A 8 -33.46 -19.70 -14.07
C PHE A 8 -32.19 -19.35 -14.83
N THR A 9 -32.27 -18.38 -15.74
CA THR A 9 -31.09 -17.75 -16.34
C THR A 9 -30.40 -16.87 -15.30
N PHE A 10 -29.25 -17.32 -14.77
CA PHE A 10 -28.35 -16.48 -13.99
C PHE A 10 -27.71 -15.44 -14.92
N ALA A 11 -28.15 -14.17 -14.80
CA ALA A 11 -27.43 -13.05 -15.39
C ALA A 11 -26.15 -12.82 -14.58
N ALA A 12 -24.98 -13.05 -15.19
CA ALA A 12 -23.70 -12.72 -14.59
C ALA A 12 -23.57 -11.19 -14.51
N VAL A 13 -23.67 -10.64 -13.30
CA VAL A 13 -23.40 -9.22 -13.06
C VAL A 13 -21.89 -9.01 -13.08
N VAL A 14 -21.36 -8.55 -14.22
CA VAL A 14 -19.96 -8.14 -14.33
C VAL A 14 -19.84 -6.76 -13.68
N ALA A 15 -19.54 -6.72 -12.38
CA ALA A 15 -19.20 -5.47 -11.71
C ALA A 15 -17.87 -4.94 -12.29
N PRO A 16 -17.80 -3.69 -12.76
CA PRO A 16 -16.54 -3.13 -13.21
C PRO A 16 -15.57 -3.08 -12.01
N ALA A 17 -14.38 -3.63 -12.18
CA ALA A 17 -13.29 -3.43 -11.24
C ALA A 17 -12.84 -1.97 -11.33
N ILE A 18 -13.37 -1.12 -10.44
CA ILE A 18 -12.87 0.25 -10.28
C ILE A 18 -11.48 0.12 -9.69
N ALA A 19 -10.45 0.44 -10.47
CA ALA A 19 -9.09 0.54 -9.96
C ALA A 19 -9.10 1.59 -8.84
N GLN A 20 -8.64 1.20 -7.65
CA GLN A 20 -8.55 2.10 -6.51
C GLN A 20 -7.58 3.22 -6.86
N SER A 21 -8.12 4.42 -7.08
CA SER A 21 -7.41 5.61 -7.53
C SER A 21 -7.65 6.74 -6.55
N GLY A 22 -6.62 7.50 -6.24
CA GLY A 22 -6.66 8.59 -5.27
C GLY A 22 -5.27 9.10 -4.94
N GLN A 23 -5.19 10.27 -4.32
CA GLN A 23 -3.93 10.76 -3.79
C GLN A 23 -3.56 9.98 -2.52
N ALA A 24 -2.27 9.70 -2.37
CA ALA A 24 -1.70 9.08 -1.20
C ALA A 24 -0.50 9.91 -0.73
N SER A 25 -0.19 9.81 0.56
CA SER A 25 1.08 10.28 1.12
C SER A 25 2.06 9.13 1.23
N THR A 26 3.35 9.45 1.33
CA THR A 26 4.43 8.47 1.42
C THR A 26 5.42 8.84 2.52
N THR A 27 5.89 7.85 3.24
CA THR A 27 7.07 7.92 4.13
C THR A 27 8.08 6.84 3.73
N ARG A 28 9.16 6.71 4.47
CA ARG A 28 10.14 5.63 4.35
C ARG A 28 10.27 4.90 5.68
N TYR A 29 10.42 3.59 5.65
CA TYR A 29 10.76 2.82 6.84
C TYR A 29 11.76 1.70 6.55
N TYR A 30 12.38 1.22 7.63
CA TYR A 30 13.13 -0.03 7.61
C TYR A 30 13.15 -0.65 9.01
N ASP A 31 12.63 -1.86 9.14
CA ASP A 31 12.57 -2.61 10.41
C ASP A 31 13.31 -3.97 10.36
N GLY A 32 13.67 -4.46 9.17
CA GLY A 32 14.28 -5.77 9.00
C GLY A 32 13.31 -6.96 9.23
N LEU A 33 12.02 -6.69 9.39
CA LEU A 33 11.03 -7.69 9.81
C LEU A 33 10.30 -8.34 8.63
N LYS A 34 9.75 -9.54 8.89
CA LYS A 34 8.97 -10.36 7.96
C LYS A 34 7.82 -9.61 7.27
N GLY A 35 7.21 -8.67 7.98
CA GLY A 35 6.01 -7.97 7.55
C GLY A 35 4.73 -8.80 7.70
N ALA A 36 3.59 -8.10 7.73
CA ALA A 36 2.26 -8.64 7.97
C ALA A 36 1.73 -9.56 6.86
N CYS A 37 2.36 -9.56 5.68
CA CYS A 37 2.05 -10.50 4.60
C CYS A 37 2.85 -11.80 4.67
N GLY A 38 3.71 -11.98 5.69
CA GLY A 38 4.46 -13.22 5.87
C GLY A 38 5.59 -13.42 4.87
N CYS A 39 6.19 -12.35 4.35
CA CYS A 39 7.24 -12.39 3.33
C CYS A 39 8.63 -12.77 3.93
N GLY A 40 8.71 -13.90 4.62
CA GLY A 40 9.92 -14.43 5.24
C GLY A 40 9.80 -15.94 5.52
N PRO A 41 10.82 -16.57 6.15
CA PRO A 41 10.78 -17.99 6.48
C PRO A 41 9.57 -18.33 7.36
N ALA A 42 9.06 -19.57 7.29
CA ALA A 42 7.87 -19.97 8.05
C ALA A 42 8.03 -19.72 9.57
N THR A 43 9.23 -19.95 10.11
CA THR A 43 9.58 -19.68 11.51
C THR A 43 10.49 -18.45 11.62
N GLY A 44 10.38 -17.71 12.74
CA GLY A 44 11.15 -16.49 12.99
C GLY A 44 10.52 -15.21 12.42
N SER A 45 11.25 -14.09 12.52
CA SER A 45 10.73 -12.75 12.19
C SER A 45 11.52 -12.04 11.09
N SER A 46 12.47 -12.72 10.44
CA SER A 46 13.27 -12.13 9.37
C SER A 46 12.49 -12.00 8.07
N MET A 47 12.78 -10.94 7.31
CA MET A 47 12.35 -10.81 5.92
C MET A 47 13.15 -11.71 4.98
N PHE A 48 12.57 -12.06 3.83
CA PHE A 48 13.36 -12.43 2.66
C PHE A 48 14.12 -11.21 2.11
N SER A 49 15.34 -11.43 1.61
CA SER A 49 16.25 -10.36 1.17
C SER A 49 15.66 -9.47 0.07
N TRP A 50 14.83 -10.04 -0.82
CA TRP A 50 14.21 -9.30 -1.92
C TRP A 50 13.29 -8.17 -1.45
N GLN A 51 12.77 -8.21 -0.22
CA GLN A 51 11.87 -7.15 0.28
C GLN A 51 12.55 -5.78 0.27
N SER A 52 13.85 -5.75 0.54
CA SER A 52 14.66 -4.52 0.55
C SER A 52 15.15 -4.08 -0.83
N ASN A 53 15.01 -4.91 -1.86
CA ASN A 53 15.51 -4.63 -3.21
C ASN A 53 14.82 -5.51 -4.26
N LEU A 54 13.67 -5.06 -4.77
CA LEU A 54 12.94 -5.72 -5.86
C LEU A 54 13.48 -5.39 -7.25
N GLY A 55 14.31 -4.35 -7.37
CA GLY A 55 14.87 -3.85 -8.63
C GLY A 55 14.62 -2.36 -8.84
N SER A 56 15.24 -1.80 -9.89
CA SER A 56 15.13 -0.37 -10.19
C SER A 56 13.68 0.04 -10.47
N GLY A 57 13.14 0.94 -9.64
CA GLY A 57 11.78 1.47 -9.79
C GLY A 57 10.67 0.59 -9.22
N VAL A 58 11.01 -0.53 -8.56
CA VAL A 58 10.06 -1.43 -7.90
C VAL A 58 10.46 -1.62 -6.44
N TYR A 59 9.51 -1.39 -5.52
CA TYR A 59 9.76 -1.41 -4.08
C TYR A 59 8.68 -2.19 -3.34
N THR A 60 8.92 -2.50 -2.07
CA THR A 60 7.90 -2.99 -1.15
C THR A 60 7.42 -1.87 -0.23
N ALA A 61 6.24 -2.02 0.35
CA ALA A 61 5.69 -1.04 1.27
C ALA A 61 4.83 -1.68 2.37
N ALA A 62 4.82 -1.01 3.52
CA ALA A 62 3.77 -1.11 4.51
C ALA A 62 2.65 -0.14 4.11
N VAL A 63 1.46 -0.68 3.81
CA VAL A 63 0.35 0.15 3.31
C VAL A 63 -0.68 0.43 4.40
N SER A 64 -1.39 1.55 4.31
CA SER A 64 -2.44 1.89 5.29
C SER A 64 -3.54 0.83 5.35
N GLN A 65 -4.26 0.77 6.48
CA GLN A 65 -5.24 -0.28 6.76
C GLN A 65 -6.25 -0.49 5.63
N ALA A 66 -6.76 0.58 4.99
CA ALA A 66 -7.72 0.45 3.89
C ALA A 66 -7.16 -0.24 2.64
N LEU A 67 -5.85 -0.11 2.37
CA LEU A 67 -5.17 -0.80 1.28
C LEU A 67 -4.77 -2.22 1.68
N TYR A 68 -4.37 -2.41 2.94
CA TYR A 68 -3.94 -3.69 3.47
C TYR A 68 -5.11 -4.66 3.65
N ASP A 69 -6.16 -4.22 4.34
CA ASP A 69 -7.39 -4.97 4.55
C ASP A 69 -8.51 -4.08 5.11
N SER A 70 -9.59 -3.89 4.34
CA SER A 70 -10.73 -3.06 4.76
C SER A 70 -11.57 -3.68 5.88
N GLY A 71 -11.41 -4.98 6.15
CA GLY A 71 -12.02 -5.67 7.28
C GLY A 71 -11.25 -5.47 8.60
N GLY A 72 -10.09 -4.81 8.56
CA GLY A 72 -9.29 -4.53 9.74
C GLY A 72 -8.33 -5.66 10.13
N ALA A 73 -8.09 -6.64 9.25
CA ALA A 73 -7.09 -7.68 9.52
C ALA A 73 -5.70 -7.05 9.73
N SER A 74 -4.88 -7.66 10.59
CA SER A 74 -3.49 -7.26 10.85
C SER A 74 -2.46 -8.28 10.35
N TRP A 75 -2.90 -9.40 9.80
CA TRP A 75 -2.07 -10.48 9.26
C TRP A 75 -2.73 -11.12 8.04
N CYS A 76 -1.97 -11.38 6.98
CA CYS A 76 -2.46 -11.88 5.70
C CYS A 76 -3.67 -11.09 5.16
N GLY A 77 -3.59 -9.76 5.20
CA GLY A 77 -4.64 -8.88 4.68
C GLY A 77 -4.91 -9.13 3.19
N SER A 78 -6.14 -8.89 2.76
CA SER A 78 -6.56 -9.10 1.36
C SER A 78 -5.82 -8.22 0.33
N GLY A 79 -5.07 -7.22 0.79
CA GLY A 79 -4.17 -6.37 0.01
C GLY A 79 -2.76 -6.92 -0.18
N CYS A 80 -2.36 -7.97 0.55
CA CYS A 80 -1.03 -8.55 0.43
C CYS A 80 -0.70 -8.98 -1.01
N GLY A 81 0.48 -8.60 -1.48
CA GLY A 81 0.97 -8.88 -2.84
C GLY A 81 0.39 -7.97 -3.93
N LYS A 82 -0.59 -7.10 -3.63
CA LYS A 82 -1.07 -6.13 -4.62
C LYS A 82 0.02 -5.11 -4.93
N CYS A 83 0.10 -4.74 -6.21
CA CYS A 83 1.01 -3.73 -6.70
C CYS A 83 0.26 -2.44 -7.05
N TYR A 84 0.88 -1.31 -6.74
CA TYR A 84 0.34 0.03 -6.99
C TYR A 84 1.37 0.84 -7.76
N LYS A 85 0.89 1.62 -8.74
CA LYS A 85 1.71 2.61 -9.44
C LYS A 85 1.56 3.96 -8.74
N LEU A 86 2.61 4.39 -8.06
CA LEU A 86 2.65 5.71 -7.43
C LEU A 86 3.25 6.70 -8.42
N THR A 87 2.54 7.80 -8.67
CA THR A 87 3.00 8.88 -9.56
C THR A 87 3.12 10.15 -8.75
N SER A 88 4.30 10.76 -8.76
CA SER A 88 4.54 11.98 -8.00
C SER A 88 3.75 13.15 -8.57
N THR A 89 3.21 13.96 -7.66
CA THR A 89 2.55 15.22 -8.02
C THR A 89 3.53 16.39 -8.08
N GLY A 90 4.75 16.24 -7.55
CA GLY A 90 5.65 17.37 -7.31
C GLY A 90 5.55 18.00 -5.93
N ASN A 91 4.57 17.60 -5.11
CA ASN A 91 4.31 18.21 -3.81
C ASN A 91 4.52 17.22 -2.66
N ALA A 92 5.04 17.72 -1.54
CA ALA A 92 5.04 17.00 -0.27
C ALA A 92 3.66 17.05 0.40
N ALA A 93 3.41 16.16 1.36
CA ALA A 93 2.13 16.09 2.09
C ALA A 93 1.86 17.31 2.97
N CYS A 94 2.91 18.01 3.40
CA CYS A 94 2.82 19.25 4.18
C CYS A 94 4.03 20.15 3.93
N SER A 95 3.92 21.43 4.28
CA SER A 95 4.99 22.43 4.07
C SER A 95 6.29 22.14 4.85
N SER A 96 6.21 21.34 5.91
CA SER A 96 7.37 20.93 6.73
C SER A 96 7.73 19.45 6.59
N CYS A 97 7.15 18.74 5.62
CA CYS A 97 7.30 17.29 5.45
C CYS A 97 8.38 16.92 4.43
N GLY A 98 9.28 17.86 4.10
CA GLY A 98 10.31 17.68 3.08
C GLY A 98 9.92 18.22 1.71
N ALA A 99 10.70 17.84 0.69
CA ALA A 99 10.51 18.22 -0.70
C ALA A 99 9.65 17.21 -1.46
N GLY A 100 8.77 17.72 -2.33
CA GLY A 100 8.04 16.88 -3.27
C GLY A 100 8.98 16.25 -4.30
N GLY A 101 8.61 15.07 -4.80
CA GLY A 101 9.42 14.35 -5.78
C GLY A 101 9.30 14.86 -7.21
N ALA A 102 9.96 14.21 -8.16
CA ALA A 102 9.90 14.56 -9.58
C ALA A 102 8.48 14.37 -10.17
N SER A 103 7.75 15.47 -10.40
CA SER A 103 6.36 15.45 -10.88
C SER A 103 6.20 14.62 -12.17
N GLY A 104 5.17 13.78 -12.22
CA GLY A 104 4.86 12.90 -13.35
C GLY A 104 5.70 11.62 -13.44
N GLN A 105 6.77 11.48 -12.65
CA GLN A 105 7.54 10.25 -12.57
C GLN A 105 6.83 9.22 -11.68
N SER A 106 7.07 7.94 -11.95
CA SER A 106 6.39 6.85 -11.24
C SER A 106 7.34 5.78 -10.72
N ILE A 107 6.91 5.13 -9.65
CA ILE A 107 7.45 3.84 -9.19
C ILE A 107 6.31 2.81 -9.05
N ILE A 108 6.68 1.55 -8.94
CA ILE A 108 5.78 0.48 -8.53
C ILE A 108 6.08 0.10 -7.08
N VAL A 109 5.04 -0.07 -6.27
CA VAL A 109 5.16 -0.57 -4.89
C VAL A 109 4.29 -1.79 -4.69
N MET A 110 4.82 -2.82 -4.04
CA MET A 110 4.11 -4.02 -3.65
C MET A 110 3.78 -3.98 -2.14
N ALA A 111 2.52 -4.23 -1.79
CA ALA A 111 2.13 -4.34 -0.39
C ALA A 111 2.65 -5.65 0.22
N THR A 112 3.61 -5.55 1.14
CA THR A 112 4.17 -6.71 1.88
C THR A 112 4.02 -6.57 3.40
N ASN A 113 3.58 -5.42 3.87
CA ASN A 113 3.38 -5.15 5.28
C ASN A 113 2.16 -4.23 5.51
N LEU A 114 1.78 -4.08 6.77
CA LEU A 114 0.75 -3.15 7.23
C LEU A 114 1.43 -1.96 7.91
N CYS A 115 1.01 -0.74 7.56
CA CYS A 115 1.21 0.43 8.41
C CYS A 115 -0.03 0.64 9.27
N PRO A 116 -0.03 0.23 10.55
CA PRO A 116 -1.22 0.31 11.40
C PRO A 116 -1.49 1.76 11.80
N ASN A 117 -2.76 2.14 11.88
CA ASN A 117 -3.14 3.47 12.37
C ASN A 117 -2.68 3.72 13.81
N ASN A 118 -2.76 2.70 14.67
CA ASN A 118 -2.25 2.80 16.04
C ASN A 118 -0.74 3.04 16.02
N GLY A 119 -0.31 4.13 16.65
CA GLY A 119 1.09 4.58 16.66
C GLY A 119 1.52 5.39 15.42
N ASN A 120 0.80 5.29 14.30
CA ASN A 120 1.16 5.97 13.04
C ASN A 120 0.03 6.84 12.46
N ALA A 121 -0.95 7.27 13.29
CA ALA A 121 -2.15 7.97 12.83
C ALA A 121 -1.88 9.30 12.11
N GLN A 122 -0.70 9.89 12.32
CA GLN A 122 -0.22 11.04 11.53
C GLN A 122 -0.20 10.74 10.03
N TRP A 123 0.21 9.54 9.65
CA TRP A 123 0.45 9.13 8.28
C TRP A 123 -0.53 8.07 7.80
N CYS A 124 -0.79 7.05 8.61
CA CYS A 124 -1.53 5.85 8.23
C CYS A 124 -2.98 5.95 8.74
N PRO A 125 -3.96 6.27 7.88
CA PRO A 125 -5.34 6.42 8.30
C PRO A 125 -6.00 5.09 8.65
N ALA A 126 -7.02 5.16 9.51
CA ALA A 126 -7.98 4.08 9.70
C ALA A 126 -8.86 3.91 8.44
N VAL A 127 -9.55 2.76 8.33
CA VAL A 127 -10.46 2.48 7.21
C VAL A 127 -11.55 3.56 7.15
N GLY A 128 -11.75 4.14 5.97
CA GLY A 128 -12.76 5.20 5.74
C GLY A 128 -12.37 6.60 6.26
N GLY A 129 -11.20 6.74 6.88
CA GLY A 129 -10.69 8.02 7.38
C GLY A 129 -9.70 8.70 6.44
N SER A 130 -9.06 9.76 6.95
CA SER A 130 -7.90 10.40 6.34
C SER A 130 -6.85 10.64 7.41
N ASN A 131 -5.59 10.74 7.00
CA ASN A 131 -4.50 11.06 7.91
C ASN A 131 -4.50 12.56 8.24
N GLN A 132 -3.54 13.03 9.04
CA GLN A 132 -3.49 14.43 9.49
C GLN A 132 -3.28 15.44 8.34
N TYR A 133 -2.90 14.96 7.16
CA TYR A 133 -2.68 15.77 5.96
C TYR A 133 -3.78 15.60 4.90
N GLY A 134 -4.88 14.92 5.24
CA GLY A 134 -6.05 14.79 4.36
C GLY A 134 -5.97 13.66 3.33
N TYR A 135 -4.98 12.76 3.42
CA TYR A 135 -4.87 11.62 2.50
C TYR A 135 -5.60 10.39 3.06
N GLN A 136 -6.43 9.75 2.23
CA GLN A 136 -7.15 8.51 2.55
C GLN A 136 -6.26 7.26 2.51
N TYR A 137 -5.10 7.38 1.84
CA TYR A 137 -4.17 6.30 1.63
C TYR A 137 -2.76 6.72 1.99
N HIS A 138 -1.97 5.75 2.43
CA HIS A 138 -0.57 5.96 2.76
C HIS A 138 0.25 4.73 2.39
N PHE A 139 1.46 4.98 1.90
CA PHE A 139 2.46 3.96 1.57
C PHE A 139 3.75 4.31 2.30
N ASP A 140 4.08 3.53 3.31
CA ASP A 140 5.36 3.62 3.99
C ASP A 140 6.33 2.69 3.27
N ILE A 141 7.26 3.26 2.50
CA ILE A 141 8.03 2.50 1.51
C ILE A 141 9.28 1.92 2.18
N MET A 142 9.49 0.61 2.04
CA MET A 142 10.66 -0.04 2.62
C MET A 142 11.94 0.43 1.92
N SER A 143 12.86 1.02 2.67
CA SER A 143 14.15 1.47 2.15
C SER A 143 15.22 1.51 3.24
N THR A 144 16.34 0.81 3.01
CA THR A 144 17.55 0.87 3.86
C THR A 144 18.36 2.16 3.69
N SER A 145 17.99 2.99 2.72
CA SER A 145 18.76 4.16 2.32
C SER A 145 17.83 5.32 1.96
N SER A 146 18.36 6.54 1.98
CA SER A 146 17.75 7.72 1.35
C SER A 146 17.65 7.59 -0.19
N SER A 147 18.06 6.45 -0.76
CA SER A 147 18.29 6.23 -2.19
C SER A 147 17.11 5.68 -2.98
N ILE A 148 15.86 5.67 -2.45
CA ILE A 148 14.74 5.70 -3.41
C ILE A 148 14.94 6.97 -4.21
N PRO A 149 15.10 6.88 -5.54
CA PRO A 149 15.27 8.03 -6.41
C PRO A 149 14.27 9.11 -6.00
N GLU A 150 14.65 10.37 -6.08
CA GLU A 150 13.84 11.55 -5.78
C GLU A 150 12.49 11.60 -6.52
N VAL A 151 12.12 10.56 -7.29
CA VAL A 151 10.81 10.32 -7.87
C VAL A 151 9.69 10.65 -6.89
N LEU A 152 9.77 10.21 -5.63
CA LEU A 152 8.75 10.53 -4.61
C LEU A 152 9.21 11.52 -3.53
N GLY A 153 10.38 12.16 -3.72
CA GLY A 153 10.91 13.15 -2.78
C GLY A 153 11.78 12.55 -1.67
N ASP A 154 12.13 13.39 -0.71
CA ASP A 154 12.97 13.02 0.44
C ASP A 154 12.20 12.13 1.43
N ASN A 155 10.88 12.33 1.58
CA ASN A 155 9.94 11.59 2.43
C ASN A 155 10.39 11.49 3.91
N PRO A 156 9.54 11.85 4.89
CA PRO A 156 9.88 11.65 6.29
C PRO A 156 10.05 10.16 6.61
N VAL A 157 10.93 9.87 7.57
CA VAL A 157 11.11 8.55 8.19
C VAL A 157 10.24 8.46 9.43
#